data_AF-A0A4Q2CY88-F1
#
_entry.id   AF-A0A4Q2CY88-F1
#
_cell.length_a   1.000
_cell.length_b   1.000
_cell.length_c   1.000
_cell.angle_alpha   90.00
_cell.angle_beta   90.00
_cell.angle_gamma   90.00
#
_symmetry.space_group_name_H-M   'P 1'
#
loop_
_entity.id
_entity.type
_entity.pdbx_description
1 polymer ?
#
loop_
_entity_poly.entity_id
_entity_poly.type
_entity_poly.pdbx_seq_one_letter_code
_entity_poly.pdbx_strand_id
1 'polypeptide(L)'
;MTSLISRFPALATTSLVLPLPVTMEDLVFLNRVSSLRKLSLSSRQGPRPKYPRIESYLGQYSKEEGKATVADMDLAGHGRVIFHIVAFLSSPSLRSIACKILRQDDSTDDCAYIVPYVLHRLSHTAPELREIHFERLEPEPKTEYIQWYENNGFLQPPDAYIQDLARLRNLTGLCFKYIPFLDRSFSVQLVAQLPNFPHLKTLCLLPLPGSQATRHKLELPTLECLQTLSSTNLALQHVTISLDMSVIPSNIPDLSLPGHALEELFIQPYYCNLQLSVSTLVTLSTYLDHLFPRISDITSFFEEAAEDGPCSASPRIAMAAALALPLWEDVAHMMNSYQVLREKVDTLVRTSMCVEH
;
A
#
# COMPACT_ATOMS: atom_id res chain seq x y z
N MET A 1 5.10 34.12 6.12
CA MET A 1 5.59 33.18 5.08
C MET A 1 4.72 33.17 3.83
N THR A 2 3.39 33.22 3.96
CA THR A 2 2.39 33.14 2.86
C THR A 2 2.53 34.20 1.74
N SER A 3 3.13 35.37 2.00
CA SER A 3 3.32 36.44 1.00
C SER A 3 4.62 36.36 0.18
N LEU A 4 5.55 35.49 0.56
CA LEU A 4 6.85 35.35 -0.11
C LEU A 4 6.78 34.35 -1.27
N ILE A 5 6.06 33.24 -1.08
CA ILE A 5 6.02 32.16 -2.08
C ILE A 5 5.24 32.57 -3.33
N SER A 6 4.18 33.39 -3.20
CA SER A 6 3.43 33.93 -4.33
C SER A 6 4.22 34.90 -5.21
N ARG A 7 5.43 35.32 -4.78
CA ARG A 7 6.34 36.15 -5.58
C ARG A 7 7.22 35.33 -6.55
N PHE A 8 7.15 34.01 -6.48
CA PHE A 8 7.92 33.10 -7.33
C PHE A 8 6.99 32.34 -8.29
N PRO A 9 6.47 32.99 -9.35
CA PRO A 9 5.50 32.39 -10.27
C PRO A 9 6.08 31.26 -11.13
N ALA A 10 7.40 31.04 -11.08
CA ALA A 10 8.09 29.94 -11.76
C ALA A 10 8.44 28.77 -10.81
N LEU A 11 8.04 28.84 -9.53
CA LEU A 11 8.34 27.81 -8.55
C LEU A 11 7.59 26.51 -8.92
N ALA A 12 8.34 25.52 -9.39
CA ALA A 12 7.79 24.22 -9.78
C ALA A 12 7.75 23.20 -8.63
N THR A 13 8.65 23.35 -7.66
CA THR A 13 8.82 22.43 -6.53
C THR A 13 8.99 23.22 -5.25
N THR A 14 8.34 22.81 -4.17
CA THR A 14 8.54 23.41 -2.84
C THR A 14 8.45 22.37 -1.75
N SER A 15 9.22 22.56 -0.67
CA SER A 15 9.09 21.81 0.57
C SER A 15 8.88 22.79 1.73
N LEU A 16 7.85 22.57 2.53
CA LEU A 16 7.48 23.46 3.62
C LEU A 16 7.19 22.66 4.90
N VAL A 17 7.50 23.28 6.02
CA VAL A 17 7.11 22.79 7.34
C VAL A 17 6.00 23.71 7.86
N LEU A 18 4.80 23.18 8.00
CA LEU A 18 3.64 23.93 8.43
C LEU A 18 3.61 24.04 9.97
N PRO A 19 3.39 25.25 10.52
CA PRO A 19 3.10 25.42 11.93
C PRO A 19 1.70 24.85 12.24
N LEU A 20 1.55 24.21 13.40
CA LEU A 20 0.23 23.78 13.89
C LEU A 20 -0.40 24.85 14.80
N PRO A 21 -1.73 25.07 14.75
CA PRO A 21 -2.70 24.38 13.88
C PRO A 21 -2.65 24.85 12.43
N VAL A 22 -2.84 23.92 11.47
CA VAL A 22 -3.02 24.25 10.05
C VAL A 22 -4.49 24.57 9.78
N THR A 23 -4.75 25.75 9.24
CA THR A 23 -6.06 26.15 8.74
C THR A 23 -6.10 26.08 7.21
N MET A 24 -7.31 26.06 6.63
CA MET A 24 -7.44 26.11 5.16
C MET A 24 -6.90 27.43 4.58
N GLU A 25 -6.98 28.53 5.33
CA GLU A 25 -6.44 29.83 4.92
C GLU A 25 -4.92 29.80 4.76
N ASP A 26 -4.24 29.01 5.60
CA ASP A 26 -2.80 28.81 5.50
C ASP A 26 -2.40 28.10 4.20
N LEU A 27 -3.31 27.39 3.53
CA LEU A 27 -3.05 26.67 2.28
C LEU A 27 -3.43 27.47 1.03
N VAL A 28 -4.22 28.54 1.15
CA VAL A 28 -4.74 29.32 0.00
C VAL A 28 -3.62 29.88 -0.87
N PHE A 29 -2.46 30.20 -0.30
CA PHE A 29 -1.35 30.74 -1.09
C PHE A 29 -0.81 29.74 -2.12
N LEU A 30 -0.97 28.42 -1.89
CA LEU A 30 -0.53 27.37 -2.82
C LEU A 30 -1.28 27.43 -4.15
N ASN A 31 -2.55 27.84 -4.12
CA ASN A 31 -3.35 28.04 -5.34
C ASN A 31 -2.86 29.21 -6.20
N ARG A 32 -2.07 30.13 -5.64
CA ARG A 32 -1.55 31.31 -6.36
C ARG A 32 -0.26 31.00 -7.14
N VAL A 33 0.34 29.83 -6.93
CA VAL A 33 1.57 29.40 -7.59
C VAL A 33 1.22 28.43 -8.72
N SER A 34 0.79 28.96 -9.86
CA SER A 34 0.29 28.17 -10.99
C SER A 34 1.32 27.20 -11.60
N SER A 35 2.61 27.45 -11.44
CA SER A 35 3.69 26.55 -11.89
C SER A 35 3.95 25.38 -10.94
N LEU A 36 3.37 25.39 -9.72
CA LEU A 36 3.72 24.41 -8.70
C LEU A 36 3.21 23.02 -9.12
N ARG A 37 4.14 22.08 -9.29
CA ARG A 37 3.90 20.69 -9.66
C ARG A 37 4.20 19.73 -8.51
N LYS A 38 5.28 19.96 -7.76
CA LYS A 38 5.69 19.09 -6.65
C LYS A 38 5.63 19.82 -5.33
N LEU A 39 4.97 19.22 -4.35
CA LEU A 39 4.77 19.82 -3.04
C LEU A 39 5.08 18.81 -1.94
N SER A 40 6.07 19.14 -1.11
CA SER A 40 6.34 18.40 0.12
C SER A 40 5.89 19.23 1.32
N LEU A 41 5.05 18.66 2.19
CA LEU A 41 4.56 19.30 3.40
C LEU A 41 4.82 18.40 4.60
N SER A 42 5.38 18.96 5.66
CA SER A 42 5.44 18.32 6.96
C SER A 42 4.82 19.18 8.05
N SER A 43 4.27 18.57 9.09
CA SER A 43 3.69 19.30 10.24
C SER A 43 4.54 19.14 11.49
N ARG A 44 4.76 20.24 12.23
CA ARG A 44 5.35 20.20 13.59
C ARG A 44 4.33 19.73 14.64
N GLN A 45 4.74 19.58 15.89
CA GLN A 45 3.83 19.35 17.02
C GLN A 45 2.98 20.61 17.30
N GLY A 46 1.74 20.42 17.78
CA GLY A 46 0.84 21.52 18.14
C GLY A 46 -0.66 21.15 18.08
N PRO A 47 -1.56 22.14 18.24
CA PRO A 47 -3.00 21.93 18.27
C PRO A 47 -3.52 21.30 16.97
N ARG A 48 -4.38 20.30 17.11
CA ARG A 48 -4.75 19.41 15.99
C ARG A 48 -6.12 19.76 15.41
N PRO A 49 -6.30 19.62 14.08
CA PRO A 49 -7.63 19.66 13.49
C PRO A 49 -8.55 18.57 14.08
N LYS A 50 -9.85 18.83 14.04
CA LYS A 50 -10.87 17.83 14.42
C LYS A 50 -10.91 16.72 13.38
N TYR A 51 -11.39 15.53 13.77
CA TYR A 51 -11.72 14.50 12.79
C TYR A 51 -12.81 15.01 11.84
N PRO A 52 -12.76 14.65 10.55
CA PRO A 52 -13.89 14.84 9.67
C PRO A 52 -15.10 14.05 10.18
N ARG A 53 -16.30 14.60 9.98
CA ARG A 53 -17.55 13.88 10.25
C ARG A 53 -17.91 13.05 9.02
N ILE A 54 -18.53 11.89 9.22
CA ILE A 54 -18.97 10.96 8.16
C ILE A 54 -19.80 11.67 7.09
N GLU A 55 -20.63 12.65 7.45
CA GLU A 55 -21.51 13.32 6.49
C GLU A 55 -20.85 14.50 5.76
N SER A 56 -19.64 14.92 6.16
CA SER A 56 -19.04 16.17 5.66
C SER A 56 -17.66 16.03 5.02
N TYR A 57 -17.07 14.83 5.00
CA TYR A 57 -15.68 14.65 4.54
C TYR A 57 -15.48 14.76 3.02
N LEU A 58 -16.54 14.59 2.22
CA LEU A 58 -16.58 14.94 0.80
C LEU A 58 -17.09 16.37 0.56
N GLY A 59 -17.56 17.05 1.61
CA GLY A 59 -18.06 18.41 1.51
C GLY A 59 -16.94 19.38 1.12
N GLN A 60 -17.35 20.49 0.52
CA GLN A 60 -16.46 21.59 0.22
C GLN A 60 -16.14 22.35 1.51
N TYR A 61 -14.86 22.42 1.89
CA TYR A 61 -14.39 23.11 3.08
C TYR A 61 -14.00 24.56 2.79
N SER A 62 -13.70 24.87 1.52
CA SER A 62 -13.34 26.22 1.07
C SER A 62 -13.70 26.42 -0.40
N LYS A 63 -14.04 27.67 -0.78
CA LYS A 63 -14.21 28.07 -2.18
C LYS A 63 -12.92 27.95 -3.01
N GLU A 64 -11.78 27.86 -2.32
CA GLU A 64 -10.45 27.72 -2.93
C GLU A 64 -9.99 26.25 -3.04
N GLU A 65 -10.79 25.31 -2.54
CA GLU A 65 -10.49 23.88 -2.62
C GLU A 65 -10.33 23.38 -4.06
N GLY A 66 -9.35 22.49 -4.28
CA GLY A 66 -9.13 21.80 -5.55
C GLY A 66 -8.64 22.68 -6.70
N LYS A 67 -8.34 23.95 -6.45
CA LYS A 67 -7.76 24.87 -7.46
C LYS A 67 -6.26 24.71 -7.65
N ALA A 68 -5.59 23.97 -6.77
CA ALA A 68 -4.16 23.72 -6.87
C ALA A 68 -3.84 22.85 -8.10
N THR A 69 -2.77 23.20 -8.83
CA THR A 69 -2.26 22.48 -10.01
C THR A 69 -1.17 21.46 -9.67
N VAL A 70 -1.04 21.13 -8.39
CA VAL A 70 -0.03 20.20 -7.85
C VAL A 70 -0.28 18.81 -8.42
N ALA A 71 0.78 18.22 -8.98
CA ALA A 71 0.76 16.88 -9.56
C ALA A 71 1.29 15.83 -8.57
N ASP A 72 2.29 16.18 -7.75
CA ASP A 72 2.92 15.25 -6.81
C ASP A 72 2.90 15.85 -5.39
N MET A 73 2.40 15.08 -4.43
CA MET A 73 2.32 15.48 -3.02
C MET A 73 3.01 14.50 -2.08
N ASP A 74 3.99 14.99 -1.33
CA ASP A 74 4.66 14.25 -0.25
C ASP A 74 4.28 14.84 1.10
N LEU A 75 3.49 14.13 1.90
CA LEU A 75 2.94 14.59 3.17
C LEU A 75 3.52 13.78 4.32
N ALA A 76 4.02 14.45 5.36
CA ALA A 76 4.54 13.79 6.56
C ALA A 76 3.99 14.45 7.84
N GLY A 77 3.39 13.65 8.73
CA GLY A 77 2.91 14.17 10.00
C GLY A 77 1.67 13.46 10.53
N HIS A 78 0.88 14.20 11.30
CA HIS A 78 -0.33 13.66 11.92
C HIS A 78 -1.42 13.44 10.86
N GLY A 79 -2.05 12.26 10.84
CA GLY A 79 -3.05 11.88 9.84
C GLY A 79 -4.20 12.88 9.67
N ARG A 80 -4.76 13.44 10.74
CA ARG A 80 -5.76 14.51 10.64
C ARG A 80 -5.27 15.75 9.85
N VAL A 81 -4.00 16.12 9.97
CA VAL A 81 -3.42 17.24 9.21
C VAL A 81 -3.29 16.85 7.74
N ILE A 82 -2.80 15.64 7.47
CA ILE A 82 -2.75 15.05 6.12
C ILE A 82 -4.13 15.10 5.46
N PHE A 83 -5.18 14.69 6.16
CA PHE A 83 -6.55 14.77 5.65
C PHE A 83 -6.96 16.20 5.31
N HIS A 84 -6.66 17.20 6.15
CA HIS A 84 -7.03 18.59 5.84
C HIS A 84 -6.25 19.14 4.63
N ILE A 85 -4.98 18.77 4.50
CA ILE A 85 -4.17 19.16 3.35
C ILE A 85 -4.71 18.51 2.07
N VAL A 86 -4.95 17.20 2.08
CA VAL A 86 -5.57 16.49 0.95
C VAL A 86 -6.95 17.06 0.65
N ALA A 87 -7.71 17.37 1.70
CA ALA A 87 -9.02 17.97 1.55
C ALA A 87 -8.99 19.25 0.73
N PHE A 88 -8.01 20.11 1.01
CA PHE A 88 -7.84 21.38 0.33
C PHE A 88 -7.21 21.26 -1.06
N LEU A 89 -6.19 20.41 -1.21
CA LEU A 89 -5.32 20.38 -2.39
C LEU A 89 -5.66 19.28 -3.41
N SER A 90 -6.49 18.30 -3.05
CA SER A 90 -6.90 17.26 -3.98
C SER A 90 -7.60 17.87 -5.20
N SER A 91 -7.11 17.53 -6.39
CA SER A 91 -7.60 18.08 -7.65
C SER A 91 -7.40 17.08 -8.80
N PRO A 92 -8.05 17.29 -9.95
CA PRO A 92 -7.84 16.46 -11.14
C PRO A 92 -6.42 16.50 -11.71
N SER A 93 -5.58 17.46 -11.25
CA SER A 93 -4.17 17.54 -11.64
C SER A 93 -3.27 16.60 -10.86
N LEU A 94 -3.73 16.10 -9.72
CA LEU A 94 -2.94 15.21 -8.86
C LEU A 94 -2.67 13.87 -9.57
N ARG A 95 -1.43 13.39 -9.45
CA ARG A 95 -0.89 12.18 -10.09
C ARG A 95 -0.24 11.25 -9.09
N SER A 96 0.46 11.78 -8.08
CA SER A 96 1.09 10.97 -7.04
C SER A 96 0.84 11.57 -5.66
N ILE A 97 0.59 10.71 -4.67
CA ILE A 97 0.53 11.08 -3.27
C ILE A 97 1.25 10.06 -2.39
N ALA A 98 2.20 10.54 -1.59
CA ALA A 98 2.85 9.77 -0.54
C ALA A 98 2.58 10.39 0.83
N CYS A 99 2.12 9.59 1.78
CA CYS A 99 1.73 10.02 3.11
C CYS A 99 2.47 9.19 4.16
N LYS A 100 3.38 9.82 4.90
CA LYS A 100 4.06 9.25 6.07
C LYS A 100 3.35 9.70 7.34
N ILE A 101 2.61 8.79 7.95
CA ILE A 101 1.84 9.04 9.16
C ILE A 101 2.76 8.84 10.36
N LEU A 102 3.04 9.95 11.04
CA LEU A 102 3.88 9.99 12.23
C LEU A 102 3.00 9.87 13.46
N ARG A 103 3.41 9.02 14.41
CA ARG A 103 2.79 9.00 15.73
C ARG A 103 3.29 10.21 16.52
N GLN A 104 2.45 10.67 17.45
CA GLN A 104 2.87 11.62 18.48
C GLN A 104 2.55 11.00 19.83
N ASP A 105 3.52 11.01 20.74
CA ASP A 105 3.45 10.27 22.00
C ASP A 105 2.27 10.69 22.90
N ASP A 106 1.82 11.96 22.80
CA ASP A 106 0.71 12.51 23.59
C ASP A 106 -0.68 12.34 22.94
N SER A 107 -0.80 11.52 21.88
CA SER A 107 -2.07 11.29 21.20
C SER A 107 -2.95 10.27 21.92
N THR A 108 -4.26 10.53 22.02
CA THR A 108 -5.27 9.54 22.46
C THR A 108 -5.85 8.71 21.31
N ASP A 109 -5.52 9.05 20.06
CA ASP A 109 -5.99 8.37 18.85
C ASP A 109 -4.83 7.90 17.96
N ASP A 110 -5.08 6.82 17.22
CA ASP A 110 -4.21 6.39 16.13
C ASP A 110 -4.52 7.23 14.90
N CYS A 111 -3.56 8.06 14.50
CA CYS A 111 -3.75 9.03 13.44
C CYS A 111 -3.96 8.36 12.07
N ALA A 112 -3.63 7.07 11.95
CA ALA A 112 -3.74 6.30 10.71
C ALA A 112 -5.19 5.89 10.36
N TYR A 113 -6.13 5.94 11.31
CA TYR A 113 -7.55 5.65 11.04
C TYR A 113 -8.21 6.65 10.07
N ILE A 114 -7.51 7.73 9.73
CA ILE A 114 -7.97 8.69 8.72
C ILE A 114 -7.83 8.18 7.28
N VAL A 115 -6.99 7.18 7.02
CA VAL A 115 -6.63 6.74 5.67
C VAL A 115 -7.85 6.40 4.80
N PRO A 116 -8.87 5.65 5.29
CA PRO A 116 -10.10 5.42 4.53
C PRO A 116 -10.79 6.69 4.03
N TYR A 117 -10.79 7.76 4.83
CA TYR A 117 -11.39 9.05 4.46
C TYR A 117 -10.58 9.78 3.39
N VAL A 118 -9.25 9.72 3.50
CA VAL A 118 -8.35 10.28 2.49
C VAL A 118 -8.53 9.56 1.16
N LEU A 119 -8.56 8.23 1.18
CA LEU A 119 -8.79 7.38 0.01
C LEU A 119 -10.14 7.69 -0.66
N HIS A 120 -11.21 7.74 0.12
CA HIS A 120 -12.53 8.03 -0.41
C HIS A 120 -12.59 9.42 -1.05
N ARG A 121 -11.90 10.41 -0.48
CA ARG A 121 -11.83 11.74 -1.09
C ARG A 121 -11.02 11.74 -2.39
N LEU A 122 -9.85 11.09 -2.39
CA LEU A 122 -8.99 11.03 -3.57
C LEU A 122 -9.70 10.36 -4.75
N SER A 123 -10.47 9.30 -4.51
CA SER A 123 -11.25 8.63 -5.56
C SER A 123 -12.32 9.50 -6.23
N HIS A 124 -12.74 10.59 -5.57
CA HIS A 124 -13.71 11.55 -6.08
C HIS A 124 -13.08 12.79 -6.71
N THR A 125 -11.94 13.22 -6.19
CA THR A 125 -11.34 14.53 -6.51
C THR A 125 -10.13 14.45 -7.42
N ALA A 126 -9.47 13.28 -7.46
CA ALA A 126 -8.25 13.03 -8.23
C ALA A 126 -8.38 11.75 -9.08
N PRO A 127 -9.27 11.70 -10.09
CA PRO A 127 -9.48 10.48 -10.89
C PRO A 127 -8.27 10.06 -11.72
N GLU A 128 -7.34 10.99 -11.96
CA GLU A 128 -6.14 10.80 -12.77
C GLU A 128 -4.92 10.31 -11.98
N LEU A 129 -5.13 9.93 -10.71
CA LEU A 129 -4.08 9.50 -9.82
C LEU A 129 -3.44 8.19 -10.31
N ARG A 130 -2.11 8.13 -10.21
CA ARG A 130 -1.27 7.01 -10.65
C ARG A 130 -0.63 6.29 -9.46
N GLU A 131 -0.29 7.02 -8.41
CA GLU A 131 0.44 6.46 -7.28
C GLU A 131 -0.18 6.89 -5.95
N ILE A 132 -0.50 5.90 -5.12
CA ILE A 132 -0.91 6.08 -3.72
C ILE A 132 0.09 5.36 -2.83
N HIS A 133 0.64 6.08 -1.86
CA HIS A 133 1.46 5.49 -0.81
C HIS A 133 1.03 6.03 0.55
N PHE A 134 0.61 5.15 1.44
CA PHE A 134 0.46 5.41 2.87
C PHE A 134 1.39 4.51 3.66
N GLU A 135 2.16 5.11 4.54
CA GLU A 135 3.08 4.42 5.44
C GLU A 135 2.89 4.95 6.86
N ARG A 136 2.72 4.04 7.81
CA ARG A 136 2.78 4.36 9.24
C ARG A 136 4.16 3.95 9.75
N LEU A 137 4.96 4.93 10.18
CA LEU A 137 6.32 4.65 10.64
C LEU A 137 6.34 3.88 11.96
N GLU A 138 5.41 4.15 12.89
CA GLU A 138 5.39 3.46 14.19
C GLU A 138 4.23 2.46 14.26
N PRO A 139 4.39 1.23 13.73
CA PRO A 139 3.33 0.27 13.46
C PRO A 139 2.63 -0.25 14.71
N GLU A 140 3.25 -0.17 15.90
CA GLU A 140 2.70 -0.82 17.10
C GLU A 140 1.39 -0.17 17.55
N PRO A 141 0.25 -0.88 17.42
CA PRO A 141 -1.02 -0.32 17.87
C PRO A 141 -1.11 -0.42 19.38
N LYS A 142 -1.55 0.68 20.03
CA LYS A 142 -1.84 0.70 21.46
C LYS A 142 -3.33 0.39 21.68
N THR A 143 -3.64 -0.45 22.67
CA THR A 143 -5.00 -0.89 22.98
C THR A 143 -5.94 0.30 23.23
N GLU A 144 -5.41 1.36 23.85
CA GLU A 144 -6.12 2.60 24.16
C GLU A 144 -6.68 3.28 22.90
N TYR A 145 -5.98 3.21 21.76
CA TYR A 145 -6.40 3.85 20.52
C TYR A 145 -7.60 3.17 19.89
N ILE A 146 -7.67 1.85 20.00
CA ILE A 146 -8.79 1.09 19.46
C ILE A 146 -10.01 1.29 20.35
N GLN A 147 -9.84 1.24 21.67
CA GLN A 147 -10.91 1.57 22.60
C GLN A 147 -11.43 2.98 22.34
N TRP A 148 -10.54 3.94 22.14
CA TRP A 148 -10.92 5.30 21.76
C TRP A 148 -11.73 5.30 20.46
N TYR A 149 -11.28 4.63 19.41
CA TYR A 149 -12.01 4.56 18.14
C TYR A 149 -13.38 3.87 18.29
N GLU A 150 -13.44 2.70 18.93
CA GLU A 150 -14.67 1.93 19.18
C GLU A 150 -15.70 2.77 19.96
N ASN A 151 -15.24 3.60 20.89
CA ASN A 151 -16.07 4.53 21.65
C ASN A 151 -16.52 5.75 20.83
N ASN A 152 -15.89 6.04 19.69
CA ASN A 152 -16.16 7.19 18.83
C ASN A 152 -16.73 6.73 17.48
N GLY A 153 -17.95 6.17 17.50
CA GLY A 153 -18.63 5.59 16.34
C GLY A 153 -18.82 6.51 15.12
N PHE A 154 -18.62 7.83 15.26
CA PHE A 154 -18.57 8.76 14.11
C PHE A 154 -17.29 8.62 13.26
N LEU A 155 -16.39 7.69 13.60
CA LEU A 155 -15.15 7.44 12.87
C LEU A 155 -15.23 6.24 11.92
N GLN A 156 -16.38 5.57 11.81
CA GLN A 156 -16.53 4.44 10.89
C GLN A 156 -16.21 4.84 9.44
N PRO A 157 -15.40 4.02 8.73
CA PRO A 157 -15.07 4.30 7.34
C PRO A 157 -16.36 4.30 6.50
N PRO A 158 -16.39 5.05 5.39
CA PRO A 158 -17.57 5.10 4.52
C PRO A 158 -17.90 3.73 3.93
N ASP A 159 -19.17 3.30 3.89
CA ASP A 159 -19.54 1.94 3.47
C ASP A 159 -19.02 1.52 2.08
N ALA A 160 -18.86 2.48 1.15
CA ALA A 160 -18.48 2.23 -0.24
C ALA A 160 -17.04 2.63 -0.61
N TYR A 161 -16.20 3.04 0.34
CA TYR A 161 -14.90 3.64 -0.01
C TYR A 161 -13.98 2.74 -0.83
N ILE A 162 -14.01 1.42 -0.58
CA ILE A 162 -13.21 0.43 -1.31
C ILE A 162 -13.72 0.28 -2.75
N GLN A 163 -15.05 0.25 -2.93
CA GLN A 163 -15.67 0.17 -4.26
C GLN A 163 -15.39 1.44 -5.07
N ASP A 164 -15.40 2.60 -4.41
CA ASP A 164 -15.08 3.87 -5.05
C ASP A 164 -13.62 3.98 -5.50
N LEU A 165 -12.71 3.17 -4.95
CA LEU A 165 -11.33 3.11 -5.47
C LEU A 165 -11.31 2.70 -6.94
N ALA A 166 -12.29 1.92 -7.44
CA ALA A 166 -12.39 1.52 -8.85
C ALA A 166 -12.49 2.71 -9.84
N ARG A 167 -12.73 3.93 -9.35
CA ARG A 167 -12.67 5.17 -10.14
C ARG A 167 -11.23 5.55 -10.53
N LEU A 168 -10.24 5.09 -9.78
CA LEU A 168 -8.82 5.37 -9.97
C LEU A 168 -8.18 4.40 -10.98
N ARG A 169 -8.72 4.37 -12.20
CA ARG A 169 -8.33 3.40 -13.24
C ARG A 169 -6.90 3.55 -13.74
N ASN A 170 -6.29 4.73 -13.53
CA ASN A 170 -4.94 5.07 -13.96
C ASN A 170 -3.86 4.67 -12.94
N LEU A 171 -4.22 4.00 -11.83
CA LEU A 171 -3.28 3.57 -10.82
C LEU A 171 -2.23 2.60 -11.39
N THR A 172 -0.97 2.96 -11.19
CA THR A 172 0.21 2.15 -11.44
C THR A 172 0.88 1.68 -10.15
N GLY A 173 0.70 2.40 -9.04
CA GLY A 173 1.24 2.04 -7.74
C GLY A 173 0.22 2.22 -6.60
N LEU A 174 0.04 1.17 -5.80
CA LEU A 174 -0.82 1.19 -4.61
C LEU A 174 -0.07 0.60 -3.42
N CYS A 175 0.19 1.40 -2.40
CA CYS A 175 1.00 1.01 -1.24
C CYS A 175 0.32 1.41 0.07
N PHE A 176 0.06 0.41 0.92
CA PHE A 176 -0.39 0.54 2.29
C PHE A 176 0.56 -0.23 3.21
N LYS A 177 1.53 0.49 3.79
CA LYS A 177 2.47 -0.05 4.77
C LYS A 177 2.02 0.28 6.18
N TYR A 178 1.75 -0.76 6.95
CA TYR A 178 1.48 -0.69 8.39
C TYR A 178 0.26 0.13 8.78
N ILE A 179 -0.71 0.28 7.88
CA ILE A 179 -1.95 1.01 8.16
C ILE A 179 -2.92 0.07 8.91
N PRO A 180 -3.42 0.46 10.09
CA PRO A 180 -4.44 -0.31 10.79
C PRO A 180 -5.81 -0.07 10.15
N PHE A 181 -6.36 -1.09 9.51
CA PHE A 181 -7.74 -1.07 9.02
C PHE A 181 -8.63 -1.79 10.04
N LEU A 182 -9.73 -1.13 10.43
CA LEU A 182 -10.68 -1.68 11.39
C LEU A 182 -11.78 -2.50 10.73
N ASP A 183 -12.00 -2.27 9.43
CA ASP A 183 -12.67 -3.24 8.58
C ASP A 183 -11.76 -4.45 8.41
N ARG A 184 -12.16 -5.56 9.03
CA ARG A 184 -11.39 -6.82 8.99
C ARG A 184 -11.25 -7.34 7.57
N SER A 185 -12.24 -7.10 6.72
CA SER A 185 -12.30 -7.60 5.35
C SER A 185 -11.65 -6.66 4.34
N PHE A 186 -11.05 -5.54 4.77
CA PHE A 186 -10.43 -4.55 3.90
C PHE A 186 -9.50 -5.17 2.85
N SER A 187 -8.56 -6.02 3.28
CA SER A 187 -7.57 -6.64 2.40
C SER A 187 -8.21 -7.53 1.35
N VAL A 188 -9.17 -8.37 1.77
CA VAL A 188 -9.92 -9.27 0.89
C VAL A 188 -10.74 -8.48 -0.12
N GLN A 189 -11.46 -7.45 0.34
CA GLN A 189 -12.27 -6.60 -0.53
C GLN A 189 -11.39 -5.83 -1.53
N LEU A 190 -10.27 -5.27 -1.09
CA LEU A 190 -9.36 -4.54 -1.97
C LEU A 190 -8.76 -5.47 -3.04
N VAL A 191 -8.32 -6.67 -2.65
CA VAL A 191 -7.82 -7.67 -3.60
C VAL A 191 -8.88 -8.06 -4.63
N ALA A 192 -10.13 -8.21 -4.22
CA ALA A 192 -11.25 -8.48 -5.14
C ALA A 192 -11.52 -7.32 -6.12
N GLN A 193 -11.10 -6.10 -5.80
CA GLN A 193 -11.22 -4.92 -6.68
C GLN A 193 -10.03 -4.74 -7.62
N LEU A 194 -8.93 -5.49 -7.48
CA LEU A 194 -7.72 -5.31 -8.29
C LEU A 194 -7.92 -5.42 -9.80
N PRO A 195 -8.86 -6.23 -10.33
CA PRO A 195 -9.18 -6.22 -11.76
C PRO A 195 -9.63 -4.85 -12.31
N ASN A 196 -10.08 -3.92 -11.44
CA ASN A 196 -10.44 -2.55 -11.82
C ASN A 196 -9.22 -1.61 -11.98
N PHE A 197 -8.00 -2.09 -11.69
CA PHE A 197 -6.74 -1.36 -11.85
C PHE A 197 -5.88 -2.02 -12.93
N PRO A 198 -6.25 -1.91 -14.22
CA PRO A 198 -5.60 -2.63 -15.31
C PRO A 198 -4.14 -2.21 -15.55
N HIS A 199 -3.74 -1.05 -15.02
CA HIS A 199 -2.39 -0.50 -15.18
C HIS A 199 -1.51 -0.69 -13.94
N LEU A 200 -1.99 -1.40 -12.92
CA LEU A 200 -1.27 -1.58 -11.66
C LEU A 200 0.01 -2.38 -11.91
N LYS A 201 1.14 -1.80 -11.53
CA LYS A 201 2.49 -2.39 -11.62
C LYS A 201 3.04 -2.76 -10.26
N THR A 202 2.76 -1.94 -9.26
CA THR A 202 3.27 -2.13 -7.89
C THR A 202 2.10 -2.20 -6.92
N LEU A 203 2.01 -3.29 -6.18
CA LEU A 203 1.07 -3.48 -5.08
C LEU A 203 1.84 -3.76 -3.79
N CYS A 204 1.62 -2.95 -2.76
CA CYS A 204 2.08 -3.23 -1.41
C CYS A 204 0.89 -3.15 -0.44
N LEU A 205 0.54 -4.27 0.16
CA LEU A 205 -0.58 -4.41 1.10
C LEU A 205 -0.10 -5.13 2.36
N LEU A 206 0.43 -4.35 3.29
CA LEU A 206 0.91 -4.80 4.60
C LEU A 206 0.08 -4.14 5.73
N PRO A 207 -1.22 -4.44 5.82
CA PRO A 207 -2.09 -3.87 6.85
C PRO A 207 -1.78 -4.47 8.22
N LEU A 208 -2.13 -3.74 9.28
CA LEU A 208 -1.98 -4.22 10.65
C LEU A 208 -3.33 -4.50 11.31
N PRO A 209 -3.43 -5.56 12.13
CA PRO A 209 -4.60 -5.76 12.97
C PRO A 209 -4.72 -4.60 13.96
N GLY A 210 -5.96 -4.27 14.32
CA GLY A 210 -6.23 -3.22 15.30
C GLY A 210 -5.51 -3.52 16.62
N SER A 211 -5.65 -4.74 17.18
CA SER A 211 -4.81 -5.27 18.27
C SER A 211 -4.67 -6.79 18.19
N GLN A 212 -4.02 -7.36 19.21
CA GLN A 212 -3.91 -8.80 19.43
C GLN A 212 -5.24 -9.48 19.81
N ALA A 213 -6.30 -8.72 20.13
CA ALA A 213 -7.59 -9.32 20.44
C ALA A 213 -8.17 -10.02 19.21
N THR A 214 -8.77 -11.20 19.39
CA THR A 214 -9.37 -11.99 18.28
C THR A 214 -10.35 -11.17 17.44
N ARG A 215 -11.08 -10.24 18.07
CA ARG A 215 -12.03 -9.35 17.39
C ARG A 215 -11.37 -8.25 16.53
N HIS A 216 -10.06 -8.11 16.53
CA HIS A 216 -9.33 -7.15 15.70
C HIS A 216 -8.38 -7.86 14.72
N LYS A 217 -8.46 -9.19 14.62
CA LYS A 217 -7.76 -9.95 13.57
C LYS A 217 -8.28 -9.51 12.20
N LEU A 218 -7.34 -9.31 11.28
CA LEU A 218 -7.67 -9.06 9.88
C LEU A 218 -8.09 -10.35 9.21
N GLU A 219 -9.07 -10.26 8.33
CA GLU A 219 -9.30 -11.27 7.32
C GLU A 219 -8.30 -11.00 6.20
N LEU A 220 -7.45 -11.98 5.92
CA LEU A 220 -6.41 -11.87 4.90
C LEU A 220 -6.81 -12.70 3.68
N PRO A 221 -6.46 -12.25 2.46
CA PRO A 221 -6.65 -13.06 1.28
C PRO A 221 -5.79 -14.33 1.40
N THR A 222 -6.34 -15.44 0.90
CA THR A 222 -5.62 -16.72 0.82
C THR A 222 -4.65 -16.72 -0.36
N LEU A 223 -3.77 -17.72 -0.43
CA LEU A 223 -2.88 -17.92 -1.59
C LEU A 223 -3.62 -18.02 -2.93
N GLU A 224 -4.88 -18.50 -2.94
CA GLU A 224 -5.69 -18.60 -4.16
C GLU A 224 -5.92 -17.26 -4.86
N CYS A 225 -5.85 -16.13 -4.13
CA CYS A 225 -6.00 -14.81 -4.75
C CYS A 225 -4.89 -14.51 -5.78
N LEU A 226 -3.71 -15.14 -5.64
CA LEU A 226 -2.61 -15.01 -6.58
C LEU A 226 -2.97 -15.55 -7.97
N GLN A 227 -3.84 -16.57 -8.04
CA GLN A 227 -4.35 -17.08 -9.31
C GLN A 227 -5.21 -16.02 -10.03
N THR A 228 -6.08 -15.33 -9.29
CA THR A 228 -6.86 -14.20 -9.84
C THR A 228 -5.93 -13.09 -10.33
N LEU A 229 -4.91 -12.74 -9.56
CA LEU A 229 -3.92 -11.73 -9.96
C LEU A 229 -3.20 -12.13 -11.26
N SER A 230 -2.74 -13.39 -11.33
CA SER A 230 -2.04 -13.93 -12.49
C SER A 230 -2.84 -13.87 -13.79
N SER A 231 -4.18 -13.87 -13.70
CA SER A 231 -5.07 -13.86 -14.86
C SER A 231 -5.65 -12.49 -15.20
N THR A 232 -5.63 -11.53 -14.27
CA THR A 232 -6.31 -10.23 -14.44
C THR A 232 -5.36 -9.04 -14.45
N ASN A 233 -4.29 -9.05 -13.66
CA ASN A 233 -3.39 -7.91 -13.47
C ASN A 233 -2.02 -8.16 -14.12
N LEU A 234 -2.02 -8.45 -15.43
CA LEU A 234 -0.83 -8.88 -16.18
C LEU A 234 0.36 -7.90 -16.17
N ALA A 235 0.09 -6.62 -15.87
CA ALA A 235 1.11 -5.57 -15.77
C ALA A 235 1.80 -5.49 -14.41
N LEU A 236 1.38 -6.29 -13.41
CA LEU A 236 2.02 -6.34 -12.10
C LEU A 236 3.45 -6.84 -12.22
N GLN A 237 4.37 -6.04 -11.67
CA GLN A 237 5.82 -6.28 -11.63
C GLN A 237 6.30 -6.54 -10.21
N HIS A 238 5.69 -5.87 -9.24
CA HIS A 238 6.05 -5.94 -7.82
C HIS A 238 4.81 -6.18 -6.97
N VAL A 239 4.82 -7.24 -6.16
CA VAL A 239 3.78 -7.50 -5.16
C VAL A 239 4.41 -7.75 -3.79
N THR A 240 4.05 -6.94 -2.79
CA THR A 240 4.29 -7.18 -1.37
C THR A 240 2.95 -7.32 -0.66
N ILE A 241 2.62 -8.47 -0.09
CA ILE A 241 1.26 -8.72 0.43
C ILE A 241 1.25 -9.62 1.67
N SER A 242 0.41 -9.29 2.64
CA SER A 242 0.09 -10.19 3.75
C SER A 242 -0.97 -11.21 3.33
N LEU A 243 -0.65 -12.50 3.40
CA LEU A 243 -1.57 -13.60 3.04
C LEU A 243 -1.85 -14.54 4.22
N ASP A 244 -3.06 -15.11 4.20
CA ASP A 244 -3.34 -16.33 4.94
C ASP A 244 -2.75 -17.53 4.19
N MET A 245 -1.70 -18.11 4.77
CA MET A 245 -1.02 -19.30 4.26
C MET A 245 -1.31 -20.55 5.12
N SER A 246 -2.42 -20.57 5.86
CA SER A 246 -2.86 -21.75 6.60
C SER A 246 -3.22 -22.93 5.68
N VAL A 247 -3.63 -22.63 4.45
CA VAL A 247 -3.95 -23.61 3.40
C VAL A 247 -3.11 -23.28 2.16
N ILE A 248 -2.33 -24.26 1.70
CA ILE A 248 -1.62 -24.16 0.42
C ILE A 248 -2.44 -24.88 -0.63
N PRO A 249 -2.80 -24.22 -1.76
CA PRO A 249 -3.57 -24.85 -2.81
C PRO A 249 -2.83 -26.09 -3.36
N SER A 250 -3.52 -27.23 -3.39
CA SER A 250 -3.00 -28.47 -4.00
C SER A 250 -3.16 -28.47 -5.52
N ASN A 251 -4.05 -27.62 -6.05
CA ASN A 251 -4.38 -27.54 -7.46
C ASN A 251 -3.38 -26.62 -8.15
N ILE A 252 -2.29 -27.20 -8.65
CA ILE A 252 -1.32 -26.49 -9.48
C ILE A 252 -1.99 -26.24 -10.84
N PRO A 253 -2.06 -25.00 -11.35
CA PRO A 253 -2.65 -24.72 -12.64
C PRO A 253 -1.90 -25.46 -13.76
N ASP A 254 -2.63 -26.21 -14.60
CA ASP A 254 -2.08 -27.01 -15.70
C ASP A 254 -1.33 -26.18 -16.76
N LEU A 255 -1.59 -24.87 -16.82
CA LEU A 255 -1.00 -23.94 -17.79
C LEU A 255 -0.29 -22.80 -17.06
N SER A 256 1.03 -22.72 -17.22
CA SER A 256 1.77 -21.49 -16.92
C SER A 256 1.32 -20.41 -17.90
N LEU A 257 0.82 -19.27 -17.42
CA LEU A 257 0.44 -18.16 -18.31
C LEU A 257 1.72 -17.48 -18.83
N PRO A 258 2.16 -17.76 -20.07
CA PRO A 258 3.37 -17.15 -20.59
C PRO A 258 3.04 -15.70 -20.94
N GLY A 259 3.35 -14.76 -20.04
CA GLY A 259 3.08 -13.34 -20.29
C GLY A 259 2.93 -12.45 -19.06
N HIS A 260 2.77 -13.01 -17.86
CA HIS A 260 2.71 -12.17 -16.65
C HIS A 260 4.07 -11.51 -16.38
N ALA A 261 4.05 -10.22 -16.01
CA ALA A 261 5.25 -9.40 -15.83
C ALA A 261 5.82 -9.39 -14.40
N LEU A 262 5.42 -10.33 -13.52
CA LEU A 262 5.78 -10.28 -12.11
C LEU A 262 7.22 -10.74 -11.94
N GLU A 263 8.05 -9.88 -11.37
CA GLU A 263 9.48 -10.09 -11.14
C GLU A 263 9.77 -10.21 -9.63
N GLU A 264 9.02 -9.48 -8.80
CA GLU A 264 9.21 -9.42 -7.35
C GLU A 264 7.93 -9.80 -6.59
N LEU A 265 8.01 -10.83 -5.74
CA LEU A 265 6.89 -11.31 -4.92
C LEU A 265 7.30 -11.52 -3.47
N PHE A 266 6.83 -10.67 -2.57
CA PHE A 266 7.10 -10.73 -1.14
C PHE A 266 5.81 -11.03 -0.38
N ILE A 267 5.67 -12.25 0.15
CA ILE A 267 4.48 -12.64 0.90
C ILE A 267 4.80 -12.63 2.39
N GLN A 268 4.17 -11.76 3.17
CA GLN A 268 4.30 -11.76 4.62
C GLN A 268 3.32 -12.78 5.23
N PRO A 269 3.79 -13.93 5.77
CA PRO A 269 2.91 -14.93 6.36
C PRO A 269 2.36 -14.47 7.72
N TYR A 270 1.04 -14.57 7.92
CA TYR A 270 0.39 -14.20 9.20
C TYR A 270 -0.17 -15.39 10.00
N TYR A 271 -0.87 -16.31 9.32
CA TYR A 271 -1.57 -17.45 9.96
C TYR A 271 -1.00 -18.80 9.53
N CYS A 272 0.32 -18.88 9.38
CA CYS A 272 1.02 -20.07 8.91
C CYS A 272 2.04 -20.57 9.94
N ASN A 273 2.31 -21.87 9.93
CA ASN A 273 3.51 -22.39 10.54
C ASN A 273 4.70 -22.07 9.62
N LEU A 274 5.65 -21.28 10.08
CA LEU A 274 6.83 -20.89 9.30
C LEU A 274 7.75 -22.09 9.01
N GLN A 275 7.55 -23.21 9.69
CA GLN A 275 8.19 -24.49 9.39
C GLN A 275 7.25 -25.36 8.56
N LEU A 276 7.39 -25.31 7.24
CA LEU A 276 6.67 -26.16 6.31
C LEU A 276 7.40 -27.50 6.11
N SER A 277 6.67 -28.59 5.90
CA SER A 277 7.28 -29.85 5.48
C SER A 277 7.82 -29.74 4.05
N VAL A 278 8.80 -30.57 3.70
CA VAL A 278 9.39 -30.60 2.34
C VAL A 278 8.31 -30.77 1.25
N SER A 279 7.32 -31.64 1.47
CA SER A 279 6.20 -31.83 0.54
C SER A 279 5.40 -30.55 0.28
N THR A 280 5.25 -29.74 1.32
CA THR A 280 4.49 -28.50 1.29
C THR A 280 5.31 -27.38 0.64
N LEU A 281 6.63 -27.34 0.86
CA LEU A 281 7.57 -26.47 0.16
C LEU A 281 7.59 -26.76 -1.35
N VAL A 282 7.64 -28.04 -1.75
CA VAL A 282 7.54 -28.47 -3.16
C VAL A 282 6.25 -27.95 -3.78
N THR A 283 5.12 -28.14 -3.08
CA THR A 283 3.80 -27.73 -3.58
C THR A 283 3.73 -26.21 -3.75
N LEU A 284 4.15 -25.45 -2.73
CA LEU A 284 4.15 -23.98 -2.77
C LEU A 284 5.05 -23.44 -3.88
N SER A 285 6.28 -23.94 -3.97
CA SER A 285 7.26 -23.49 -4.97
C SER A 285 6.78 -23.78 -6.39
N THR A 286 6.21 -24.97 -6.62
CA THR A 286 5.63 -25.33 -7.92
C THR A 286 4.42 -24.46 -8.25
N TYR A 287 3.55 -24.22 -7.26
CA TYR A 287 2.37 -23.36 -7.44
C TYR A 287 2.77 -21.94 -7.87
N LEU A 288 3.73 -21.32 -7.18
CA LEU A 288 4.21 -19.97 -7.50
C LEU A 288 4.92 -19.91 -8.85
N ASP A 289 5.78 -20.89 -9.17
CA ASP A 289 6.51 -20.98 -10.43
C ASP A 289 5.58 -21.20 -11.64
N HIS A 290 4.45 -21.87 -11.45
CA HIS A 290 3.40 -21.99 -12.48
C HIS A 290 2.64 -20.68 -12.69
N LEU A 291 2.28 -19.98 -11.60
CA LEU A 291 1.55 -18.71 -11.70
C LEU A 291 2.41 -17.59 -12.29
N PHE A 292 3.67 -17.49 -11.86
CA PHE A 292 4.55 -16.37 -12.15
C PHE A 292 5.96 -16.86 -12.52
N PRO A 293 6.15 -17.37 -13.74
CA PRO A 293 7.42 -17.96 -14.16
C PRO A 293 8.59 -16.98 -14.31
N ARG A 294 8.35 -15.68 -14.11
CA ARG A 294 9.37 -14.61 -14.22
C ARG A 294 9.84 -14.06 -12.87
N ILE A 295 9.33 -14.61 -11.75
CA ILE A 295 9.78 -14.21 -10.43
C ILE A 295 11.29 -14.45 -10.34
N SER A 296 12.02 -13.39 -10.04
CA SER A 296 13.46 -13.40 -9.80
C SER A 296 13.81 -13.13 -8.34
N ASP A 297 12.90 -12.50 -7.58
CA ASP A 297 13.16 -12.12 -6.20
C ASP A 297 11.92 -12.33 -5.31
N ILE A 298 12.15 -13.02 -4.19
CA ILE A 298 11.18 -13.25 -3.12
C ILE A 298 11.78 -13.06 -1.71
N THR A 299 13.06 -12.64 -1.60
CA THR A 299 13.79 -12.58 -0.32
C THR A 299 14.22 -11.17 0.08
N SER A 300 14.55 -10.29 -0.88
CA SER A 300 15.19 -8.99 -0.58
C SER A 300 14.43 -8.12 0.40
N PHE A 301 13.10 -8.07 0.31
CA PHE A 301 12.26 -7.34 1.28
C PHE A 301 12.49 -7.79 2.74
N PHE A 302 12.69 -9.09 2.95
CA PHE A 302 12.93 -9.64 4.28
C PHE A 302 14.38 -9.47 4.73
N GLU A 303 15.33 -9.53 3.79
CA GLU A 303 16.74 -9.23 4.02
C GLU A 303 16.89 -7.78 4.50
N GLU A 304 16.36 -6.81 3.75
CA GLU A 304 16.38 -5.39 4.11
C GLU A 304 15.71 -5.14 5.48
N ALA A 305 14.52 -5.72 5.69
CA ALA A 305 13.80 -5.57 6.95
C ALA A 305 14.51 -6.22 8.15
N ALA A 306 15.34 -7.24 7.93
CA ALA A 306 16.16 -7.88 8.96
C ALA A 306 17.49 -7.13 9.20
N GLU A 307 18.10 -6.57 8.16
CA GLU A 307 19.39 -5.85 8.19
C GLU A 307 19.30 -4.45 8.80
N ASP A 308 18.15 -3.76 8.66
CA ASP A 308 17.97 -2.37 9.11
C ASP A 308 18.11 -2.15 10.64
N GLY A 309 18.32 -3.22 11.42
CA GLY A 309 18.75 -3.15 12.83
C GLY A 309 17.83 -2.30 13.73
N PRO A 310 18.28 -1.92 14.94
CA PRO A 310 17.48 -1.18 15.93
C PRO A 310 17.15 0.28 15.53
N CYS A 311 17.48 0.70 14.31
CA CYS A 311 17.11 2.01 13.74
C CYS A 311 15.89 1.94 12.80
N SER A 312 15.39 0.74 12.49
CA SER A 312 14.12 0.52 11.79
C SER A 312 12.93 0.65 12.73
N ALA A 313 11.80 1.08 12.18
CA ALA A 313 10.71 1.70 12.94
C ALA A 313 9.79 0.72 13.70
N SER A 314 10.08 -0.60 13.73
CA SER A 314 9.56 -1.51 14.77
C SER A 314 10.32 -2.84 14.89
N PRO A 315 10.78 -3.20 16.11
CA PRO A 315 11.42 -4.49 16.39
C PRO A 315 10.57 -5.72 16.01
N ARG A 316 9.24 -5.59 16.00
CA ARG A 316 8.34 -6.70 15.64
C ARG A 316 8.34 -7.00 14.15
N ILE A 317 8.47 -5.98 13.31
CA ILE A 317 8.55 -6.16 11.86
C ILE A 317 9.87 -6.85 11.52
N ALA A 318 10.98 -6.35 12.06
CA ALA A 318 12.30 -6.96 11.88
C ALA A 318 12.31 -8.42 12.35
N MET A 319 11.71 -8.72 13.51
CA MET A 319 11.58 -10.09 14.00
C MET A 319 10.71 -10.96 13.10
N ALA A 320 9.57 -10.45 12.61
CA ALA A 320 8.71 -11.20 11.70
C ALA A 320 9.42 -11.48 10.36
N ALA A 321 10.18 -10.51 9.84
CA ALA A 321 10.99 -10.67 8.63
C ALA A 321 12.08 -11.72 8.83
N ALA A 322 12.85 -11.64 9.92
CA ALA A 322 13.89 -12.62 10.25
C ALA A 322 13.33 -14.05 10.43
N LEU A 323 12.08 -14.19 10.91
CA LEU A 323 11.42 -15.49 11.02
C LEU A 323 10.88 -16.00 9.68
N ALA A 324 10.47 -15.11 8.77
CA ALA A 324 9.96 -15.48 7.45
C ALA A 324 11.08 -15.75 6.43
N LEU A 325 12.24 -15.11 6.57
CA LEU A 325 13.34 -15.19 5.61
C LEU A 325 13.78 -16.65 5.30
N PRO A 326 14.03 -17.54 6.27
CA PRO A 326 14.47 -18.91 5.97
C PRO A 326 13.46 -19.70 5.11
N LEU A 327 12.15 -19.48 5.33
CA LEU A 327 11.11 -20.09 4.51
C LEU A 327 11.21 -19.63 3.05
N TRP A 328 11.41 -18.34 2.82
CA TRP A 328 11.48 -17.79 1.48
C TRP A 328 12.81 -18.09 0.77
N GLU A 329 13.91 -18.24 1.51
CA GLU A 329 15.18 -18.78 0.98
C GLU A 329 15.00 -20.21 0.44
N ASP A 330 14.34 -21.08 1.21
CA ASP A 330 14.03 -22.45 0.78
C ASP A 330 13.16 -22.46 -0.49
N VAL A 331 12.09 -21.65 -0.51
CA VAL A 331 11.21 -21.53 -1.69
C VAL A 331 11.98 -20.99 -2.90
N ALA A 332 12.83 -19.98 -2.72
CA ALA A 332 13.63 -19.38 -3.80
C ALA A 332 14.56 -20.42 -4.42
N HIS A 333 15.22 -21.24 -3.60
CA HIS A 333 16.09 -22.30 -4.08
C HIS A 333 15.34 -23.33 -4.93
N MET A 334 14.13 -23.73 -4.52
CA MET A 334 13.30 -24.67 -5.26
C MET A 334 12.78 -24.07 -6.57
N MET A 335 12.28 -22.83 -6.55
CA MET A 335 11.80 -22.13 -7.74
C MET A 335 12.91 -21.95 -8.78
N ASN A 336 14.09 -21.50 -8.37
CA ASN A 336 15.25 -21.37 -9.26
C ASN A 336 15.61 -22.70 -9.93
N SER A 337 15.50 -23.81 -9.19
CA SER A 337 15.74 -25.14 -9.75
C SER A 337 14.72 -25.52 -10.83
N TYR A 338 13.43 -25.19 -10.64
CA TYR A 338 12.39 -25.43 -11.63
C TYR A 338 12.54 -24.56 -12.88
N GLN A 339 12.89 -23.28 -12.71
CA GLN A 339 13.13 -22.36 -13.82
C GLN A 339 14.30 -22.82 -14.69
N VAL A 340 15.43 -23.24 -14.09
CA VAL A 340 16.59 -23.79 -14.81
C VAL A 340 16.22 -25.07 -15.58
N LEU A 341 15.41 -25.95 -15.00
CA LEU A 341 14.95 -27.16 -15.68
C LEU A 341 14.05 -26.81 -16.88
N ARG A 342 13.13 -25.85 -16.72
CA ARG A 342 12.25 -25.38 -17.78
C ARG A 342 13.02 -24.80 -18.95
N GLU A 343 14.00 -23.93 -18.68
CA GLU A 343 14.86 -23.35 -19.72
C GLU A 343 15.64 -24.42 -20.50
N LYS A 344 16.14 -25.46 -19.82
CA LYS A 344 16.82 -26.59 -20.47
C LYS A 344 15.87 -27.38 -21.36
N VAL A 345 14.66 -27.66 -20.89
CA VAL A 345 13.63 -28.37 -21.67
C VAL A 345 13.22 -27.54 -22.89
N ASP A 346 12.96 -26.25 -22.72
CA ASP A 346 12.60 -25.34 -23.82
C ASP A 346 13.71 -25.27 -24.86
N THR A 347 14.97 -25.24 -24.43
CA THR A 347 16.13 -25.26 -25.32
C THR A 347 16.20 -26.57 -26.10
N LEU A 348 16.02 -27.72 -25.43
CA LEU A 348 16.03 -29.04 -26.07
C LEU A 348 14.91 -29.20 -27.11
N VAL A 349 13.70 -28.74 -26.78
CA VAL A 349 12.54 -28.76 -27.69
C VAL A 349 12.83 -27.89 -28.92
N ARG A 350 13.32 -26.65 -28.73
CA ARG A 350 13.69 -25.75 -29.83
C ARG A 350 14.78 -26.33 -30.72
N THR A 351 15.83 -26.92 -30.13
CA THR A 351 16.90 -27.56 -30.91
C THR A 351 16.42 -28.78 -31.68
N SER A 352 15.48 -29.56 -31.12
CA SER A 352 14.93 -30.73 -31.79
C SER A 352 14.06 -30.35 -32.99
N MET A 353 13.32 -29.24 -32.90
CA MET A 353 12.52 -28.71 -34.01
C MET A 353 13.36 -28.05 -35.12
N CYS A 354 14.55 -27.54 -34.81
CA CYS A 354 15.46 -26.96 -35.81
C CYS A 354 16.25 -28.00 -36.62
N VAL A 355 16.25 -29.28 -36.22
CA VAL A 355 16.97 -30.36 -36.93
C VAL A 355 16.11 -31.00 -38.03
N GLU A 356 14.81 -30.67 -38.09
CA GLU A 356 13.86 -31.22 -39.08
C GLU A 356 13.61 -30.29 -40.30
N HIS A 357 14.52 -29.34 -40.60
CA HIS A 357 14.43 -28.47 -41.79
C HIS A 357 15.65 -28.54 -42.70
#